data_AF-A0A135VMN2-F1
#
_entry.id   AF-A0A135VMN2-F1
#
_cell.length_a   1.000
_cell.length_b   1.000
_cell.length_c   1.000
_cell.angle_alpha   90.00
_cell.angle_beta   90.00
_cell.angle_gamma   90.00
#
_symmetry.space_group_name_H-M   'P 1'
#
loop_
_entity.id
_entity.type
_entity.pdbx_description
1 polymer ?
#
loop_
_entity_poly.entity_id
_entity_poly.type
_entity_poly.pdbx_seq_one_letter_code
_entity_poly.pdbx_strand_id
1 'polypeptide(L)'
;MELSWFREKLIQAHENQRKHLHYVLTDLSNDELTKIVTNEEYSKSIAGLVMHIGTAETYWFHKANNSIGLPVIADSFEEVMTRIKENTEKINKIVKECPEEQLHIIPPREGGPSIAWAVLRTSQHGIYHAGQIAKIRRMIGASDLLPDSEDLWGKAIDSTLEIIRALFDER
;
A
#
# COMPACT_ATOMS: atom_id res chain seq x y z
N MET A 1 -5.86 5.25 23.98
CA MET A 1 -6.37 4.37 22.91
C MET A 1 -6.45 2.94 23.39
N GLU A 2 -7.52 2.21 23.07
CA GLU A 2 -7.49 0.74 23.21
C GLU A 2 -6.58 0.13 22.12
N LEU A 3 -5.65 -0.74 22.50
CA LEU A 3 -4.67 -1.32 21.58
C LEU A 3 -5.30 -2.26 20.54
N SER A 4 -6.39 -2.93 20.90
CA SER A 4 -7.23 -3.73 19.99
C SER A 4 -7.77 -2.86 18.86
N TRP A 5 -8.36 -1.70 19.19
CA TRP A 5 -8.88 -0.74 18.23
C TRP A 5 -7.78 -0.24 17.27
N PHE A 6 -6.61 0.14 17.81
CA PHE A 6 -5.53 0.67 16.97
C PHE A 6 -5.01 -0.37 15.98
N ARG A 7 -4.90 -1.63 16.42
CA ARG A 7 -4.50 -2.76 15.60
C ARG A 7 -5.47 -3.00 14.45
N GLU A 8 -6.78 -2.98 14.74
CA GLU A 8 -7.83 -3.11 13.73
C GLU A 8 -7.76 -1.96 12.71
N LYS A 9 -7.51 -0.73 13.18
CA LYS A 9 -7.40 0.43 12.29
C LYS A 9 -6.19 0.37 11.37
N LEU A 10 -5.03 -0.08 11.86
CA LEU A 10 -3.85 -0.29 11.01
C LEU A 10 -4.13 -1.31 9.88
N ILE A 11 -4.79 -2.43 10.22
CA ILE A 11 -5.20 -3.43 9.23
C ILE A 11 -6.18 -2.82 8.23
N GLN A 12 -7.20 -2.12 8.72
CA GLN A 12 -8.21 -1.47 7.89
C GLN A 12 -7.59 -0.44 6.93
N ALA A 13 -6.62 0.35 7.37
CA ALA A 13 -5.93 1.32 6.53
C ALA A 13 -5.17 0.65 5.38
N HIS A 14 -4.45 -0.43 5.67
CA HIS A 14 -3.76 -1.21 4.64
C HIS A 14 -4.73 -1.88 3.67
N GLU A 15 -5.80 -2.50 4.16
CA GLU A 15 -6.80 -3.17 3.33
C GLU A 15 -7.57 -2.19 2.44
N ASN A 16 -7.95 -1.03 2.95
CA ASN A 16 -8.64 -0.01 2.15
C ASN A 16 -7.73 0.54 1.06
N GLN A 17 -6.47 0.81 1.38
CA GLN A 17 -5.47 1.18 0.36
C GLN A 17 -5.37 0.10 -0.72
N ARG A 18 -5.30 -1.18 -0.32
CA ARG A 18 -5.19 -2.29 -1.27
C ARG A 18 -6.42 -2.40 -2.17
N LYS A 19 -7.63 -2.27 -1.61
CA LYS A 19 -8.88 -2.28 -2.38
C LYS A 19 -8.92 -1.15 -3.41
N HIS A 20 -8.52 0.06 -3.01
CA HIS A 20 -8.43 1.17 -3.95
C HIS A 20 -7.40 0.91 -5.06
N LEU A 21 -6.23 0.35 -4.72
CA LEU A 21 -5.24 -0.04 -5.73
C LEU A 21 -5.81 -1.05 -6.72
N HIS A 22 -6.50 -2.10 -6.25
CA HIS A 22 -7.13 -3.06 -7.16
C HIS A 22 -8.16 -2.41 -8.07
N TYR A 23 -8.99 -1.52 -7.52
CA TYR A 23 -10.00 -0.81 -8.28
C TYR A 23 -9.40 0.02 -9.43
N VAL A 24 -8.33 0.78 -9.19
CA VAL A 24 -7.68 1.55 -10.28
C VAL A 24 -6.97 0.68 -11.32
N LEU A 25 -6.91 -0.65 -11.12
CA LEU A 25 -6.31 -1.64 -12.00
C LEU A 25 -7.35 -2.57 -12.69
N THR A 26 -8.62 -2.55 -12.28
CA THR A 26 -9.64 -3.59 -12.54
C THR A 26 -9.93 -3.91 -14.02
N ASP A 27 -9.63 -3.01 -14.95
CA ASP A 27 -10.01 -3.08 -16.38
C ASP A 27 -8.83 -2.86 -17.33
N LEU A 28 -7.60 -2.76 -16.83
CA LEU A 28 -6.42 -2.54 -17.67
C LEU A 28 -6.01 -3.83 -18.37
N SER A 29 -5.77 -3.71 -19.68
CA SER A 29 -5.13 -4.76 -20.47
C SER A 29 -3.63 -4.87 -20.15
N ASN A 30 -3.03 -6.02 -20.48
CA ASN A 30 -1.58 -6.22 -20.34
C ASN A 30 -0.76 -5.17 -21.11
N ASP A 31 -1.23 -4.74 -22.28
CA ASP A 31 -0.59 -3.71 -23.09
C ASP A 31 -0.60 -2.37 -22.35
N GLU A 32 -1.72 -1.98 -21.75
CA GLU A 32 -1.82 -0.74 -20.97
C GLU A 32 -0.97 -0.77 -19.69
N LEU A 33 -0.93 -1.93 -19.02
CA LEU A 33 -0.14 -2.13 -17.80
C LEU A 33 1.36 -1.98 -18.05
N THR A 34 1.84 -2.47 -19.19
CA THR A 34 3.27 -2.50 -19.53
C THR A 34 3.74 -1.30 -20.35
N LYS A 35 2.80 -0.49 -20.87
CA LYS A 35 3.09 0.70 -21.67
C LYS A 35 4.03 1.65 -20.93
N ILE A 36 5.14 1.98 -21.59
CA ILE A 36 6.13 2.93 -21.07
C ILE A 36 5.63 4.35 -21.30
N VAL A 37 5.55 5.13 -20.21
CA VAL A 37 5.02 6.50 -20.20
C VAL A 37 5.99 7.52 -19.60
N THR A 38 7.09 7.07 -18.99
CA THR A 38 8.17 7.92 -18.47
C THR A 38 9.54 7.28 -18.72
N ASN A 39 10.59 8.09 -18.61
CA ASN A 39 11.98 7.63 -18.61
C ASN A 39 12.52 7.33 -17.21
N GLU A 40 11.71 7.49 -16.15
CA GLU A 40 12.13 7.23 -14.77
C GLU A 40 12.40 5.75 -14.56
N GLU A 41 13.51 5.40 -13.93
CA GLU A 41 14.02 4.01 -13.92
C GLU A 41 13.04 3.00 -13.28
N TYR A 42 12.34 3.39 -12.21
CA TYR A 42 11.50 2.51 -11.39
C TYR A 42 9.99 2.65 -11.62
N SER A 43 9.55 3.58 -12.47
CA SER A 43 8.16 4.04 -12.61
C SER A 43 7.76 4.20 -14.09
N LYS A 44 8.40 3.44 -14.98
CA LYS A 44 8.22 3.54 -16.44
C LYS A 44 6.79 3.23 -16.89
N SER A 45 6.09 2.35 -16.16
CA SER A 45 4.76 1.83 -16.51
C SER A 45 3.90 1.62 -15.26
N ILE A 46 2.61 1.34 -15.44
CA ILE A 46 1.70 1.01 -14.33
C ILE A 46 2.20 -0.27 -13.62
N ALA A 47 2.59 -1.30 -14.37
CA ALA A 47 3.17 -2.52 -13.79
C ALA A 47 4.43 -2.22 -12.96
N GLY A 48 5.30 -1.32 -13.45
CA GLY A 48 6.47 -0.85 -12.70
C GLY A 48 6.11 -0.19 -11.37
N LEU A 49 5.09 0.67 -11.37
CA LEU A 49 4.58 1.30 -10.15
C LEU A 49 4.01 0.28 -9.16
N VAL A 50 3.27 -0.73 -9.61
CA VAL A 50 2.74 -1.76 -8.71
C VAL A 50 3.87 -2.61 -8.11
N MET A 51 4.88 -2.99 -8.90
CA MET A 51 6.09 -3.65 -8.38
C MET A 51 6.81 -2.78 -7.35
N HIS A 52 6.90 -1.48 -7.61
CA HIS A 52 7.53 -0.52 -6.70
C HIS A 52 6.78 -0.43 -5.37
N ILE A 53 5.44 -0.39 -5.38
CA ILE A 53 4.61 -0.43 -4.17
C ILE A 53 4.93 -1.69 -3.35
N GLY A 54 4.87 -2.87 -3.96
CA GLY A 54 5.14 -4.14 -3.27
C GLY A 54 6.58 -4.27 -2.75
N THR A 55 7.54 -3.73 -3.51
CA THR A 55 8.94 -3.69 -3.08
C THR A 55 9.13 -2.74 -1.90
N ALA A 56 8.48 -1.57 -1.89
CA ALA A 56 8.52 -0.66 -0.76
C ALA A 56 7.96 -1.30 0.52
N GLU A 57 6.90 -2.12 0.41
CA GLU A 57 6.38 -2.90 1.54
C GLU A 57 7.42 -3.88 2.08
N THR A 58 7.98 -4.73 1.23
CA THR A 58 9.02 -5.70 1.65
C THR A 58 10.22 -5.00 2.29
N TYR A 59 10.63 -3.84 1.76
CA TYR A 59 11.72 -3.04 2.29
C TYR A 59 11.42 -2.51 3.71
N TRP A 60 10.29 -1.84 3.91
CA TRP A 60 9.97 -1.23 5.21
C TRP A 60 9.72 -2.28 6.29
N PHE A 61 9.09 -3.41 5.94
CA PHE A 61 8.90 -4.52 6.86
C PHE A 61 10.22 -5.25 7.17
N HIS A 62 11.12 -5.40 6.20
CA HIS A 62 12.48 -5.86 6.47
C HIS A 62 13.22 -4.91 7.43
N LYS A 63 13.13 -3.59 7.21
CA LYS A 63 13.71 -2.59 8.11
C LYS A 63 13.11 -2.62 9.51
N ALA A 64 11.85 -2.98 9.65
CA ALA A 64 11.18 -3.20 10.93
C ALA A 64 11.54 -4.54 11.60
N ASN A 65 12.52 -5.30 11.08
CA ASN A 65 12.88 -6.66 11.50
C ASN A 65 11.73 -7.68 11.43
N ASN A 66 10.77 -7.45 10.53
CA ASN A 66 9.56 -8.27 10.36
C ASN A 66 9.34 -8.57 8.87
N SER A 67 10.33 -9.20 8.22
CA SER A 67 10.33 -9.42 6.77
C SER A 67 9.09 -10.20 6.30
N ILE A 68 8.42 -9.67 5.27
CA ILE A 68 7.28 -10.30 4.59
C ILE A 68 7.66 -11.04 3.29
N GLY A 69 8.95 -11.02 2.93
CA GLY A 69 9.46 -11.68 1.74
C GLY A 69 10.58 -10.90 1.06
N LEU A 70 11.00 -11.40 -0.09
CA LEU A 70 11.94 -10.73 -0.97
C LEU A 70 11.27 -9.58 -1.73
N PRO A 71 12.04 -8.62 -2.26
CA PRO A 71 11.54 -7.61 -3.18
C PRO A 71 10.62 -8.18 -4.26
N VAL A 72 9.58 -7.43 -4.60
CA VAL A 72 8.62 -7.82 -5.64
C VAL A 72 9.23 -7.55 -7.00
N ILE A 73 9.99 -8.54 -7.47
CA ILE A 73 10.54 -8.62 -8.83
C ILE A 73 9.85 -9.81 -9.49
N ALA A 74 9.09 -9.55 -10.53
CA ALA A 74 8.24 -10.52 -11.20
C ALA A 74 8.27 -10.30 -12.71
N ASP A 75 8.13 -11.39 -13.47
CA ASP A 75 8.22 -11.37 -14.93
C ASP A 75 6.87 -11.07 -15.59
N SER A 76 5.78 -11.10 -14.82
CA SER A 76 4.42 -10.86 -15.28
C SER A 76 3.59 -10.04 -14.29
N PHE A 77 2.61 -9.31 -14.79
CA PHE A 77 1.71 -8.54 -13.94
C PHE A 77 0.86 -9.42 -13.03
N GLU A 78 0.45 -10.59 -13.49
CA GLU A 78 -0.29 -11.57 -12.67
C GLU A 78 0.53 -12.01 -11.45
N GLU A 79 1.83 -12.26 -11.65
CA GLU A 79 2.74 -12.58 -10.56
C GLU A 79 2.91 -11.40 -9.60
N VAL A 80 3.01 -10.16 -10.12
CA VAL A 80 3.04 -8.95 -9.28
C VAL A 80 1.79 -8.88 -8.40
N MET A 81 0.61 -9.05 -8.97
CA MET A 81 -0.66 -8.99 -8.24
C MET A 81 -0.77 -10.10 -7.19
N THR A 82 -0.27 -11.30 -7.51
CA THR A 82 -0.19 -12.42 -6.57
C THR A 82 0.70 -12.07 -5.37
N ARG A 83 1.91 -11.56 -5.62
CA ARG A 83 2.84 -11.15 -4.55
C ARG A 83 2.30 -10.00 -3.70
N ILE A 84 1.60 -9.06 -4.33
CA ILE A 84 0.93 -7.95 -3.64
C ILE A 84 -0.17 -8.45 -2.69
N LYS A 85 -0.93 -9.47 -3.11
CA LYS A 85 -1.93 -10.13 -2.26
C LYS A 85 -1.26 -10.86 -1.09
N GLU A 86 -0.20 -11.62 -1.34
CA GLU A 86 0.56 -12.29 -0.29
C GLU A 86 1.15 -11.31 0.73
N ASN A 87 1.71 -10.18 0.26
CA ASN A 87 2.18 -9.12 1.14
C ASN A 87 1.07 -8.64 2.08
N THR A 88 -0.14 -8.44 1.55
CA THR A 88 -1.30 -7.99 2.33
C THR A 88 -1.65 -9.00 3.43
N GLU A 89 -1.69 -10.29 3.11
CA GLU A 89 -1.96 -11.35 4.08
C GLU A 89 -0.88 -11.41 5.19
N LYS A 90 0.40 -11.29 4.80
CA LYS A 90 1.52 -11.32 5.74
C LYS A 90 1.58 -10.07 6.62
N ILE A 91 1.34 -8.89 6.05
CA ILE A 91 1.25 -7.62 6.79
C ILE A 91 0.12 -7.72 7.82
N ASN A 92 -1.07 -8.16 7.40
CA ASN A 92 -2.21 -8.34 8.30
C ASN A 92 -1.88 -9.31 9.44
N LYS A 93 -1.19 -10.42 9.16
CA LYS A 93 -0.74 -11.38 10.18
C LYS A 93 0.23 -10.74 11.17
N ILE A 94 1.27 -10.05 10.67
CA ILE A 94 2.26 -9.38 11.52
C ILE A 94 1.58 -8.34 12.40
N VAL A 95 0.69 -7.51 11.84
CA VAL A 95 -0.06 -6.52 12.62
C VAL A 95 -0.98 -7.18 13.63
N LYS A 96 -1.51 -8.38 13.40
CA LYS A 96 -2.32 -9.12 14.38
C LYS A 96 -1.49 -9.67 15.55
N GLU A 97 -0.27 -10.12 15.27
CA GLU A 97 0.55 -10.89 16.20
C GLU A 97 1.65 -10.07 16.89
N CYS A 98 1.92 -8.85 16.42
CA CYS A 98 3.03 -8.05 16.95
C CYS A 98 2.83 -7.65 18.41
N PRO A 99 3.92 -7.51 19.19
CA PRO A 99 3.84 -7.06 20.57
C PRO A 99 3.42 -5.58 20.64
N GLU A 100 2.88 -5.15 21.78
CA GLU A 100 2.25 -3.84 21.94
C GLU A 100 3.22 -2.68 21.63
N GLU A 101 4.51 -2.86 21.91
CA GLU A 101 5.52 -1.83 21.67
C GLU A 101 5.66 -1.50 20.18
N GLN A 102 5.35 -2.46 19.31
CA GLN A 102 5.37 -2.30 17.85
C GLN A 102 4.12 -1.58 17.30
N LEU A 103 3.11 -1.35 18.15
CA LEU A 103 1.96 -0.53 17.84
C LEU A 103 2.21 0.97 18.09
N HIS A 104 3.25 1.35 18.84
CA HIS A 104 3.63 2.75 18.94
C HIS A 104 4.23 3.23 17.62
N ILE A 105 3.85 4.42 17.14
CA ILE A 105 4.40 4.99 15.91
C ILE A 105 5.81 5.49 16.17
N ILE A 106 6.79 4.64 15.90
CA ILE A 106 8.22 4.93 16.03
C ILE A 106 8.82 5.02 14.61
N PRO A 107 9.32 6.19 14.19
CA PRO A 107 9.95 6.36 12.88
C PRO A 107 11.30 5.62 12.82
N PRO A 108 11.87 5.43 11.61
CA PRO A 108 13.14 4.73 11.44
C PRO A 108 14.28 5.35 12.26
N ARG A 109 14.96 4.52 13.06
CA ARG A 109 16.18 4.84 13.83
C ARG A 109 17.16 3.67 13.76
N GLU A 110 18.26 3.71 14.53
CA GLU A 110 19.09 2.52 14.76
C GLU A 110 18.23 1.41 15.39
N GLY A 111 17.98 0.35 14.62
CA GLY A 111 17.04 -0.73 14.99
C GLY A 111 15.78 -0.82 14.11
N GLY A 112 15.50 0.19 13.28
CA GLY A 112 14.35 0.20 12.36
C GLY A 112 13.13 0.96 12.88
N PRO A 113 12.09 1.12 12.05
CA PRO A 113 10.80 1.65 12.49
C PRO A 113 9.97 0.58 13.23
N SER A 114 8.95 1.03 13.95
CA SER A 114 7.86 0.16 14.42
C SER A 114 7.04 -0.43 13.26
N ILE A 115 6.34 -1.54 13.50
CA ILE A 115 5.35 -2.10 12.57
C ILE A 115 4.24 -1.09 12.26
N ALA A 116 3.70 -0.40 13.27
CA ALA A 116 2.66 0.62 13.06
C ALA A 116 3.12 1.72 12.09
N TRP A 117 4.34 2.23 12.27
CA TRP A 117 4.92 3.20 11.35
C TRP A 117 5.10 2.63 9.95
N ALA A 118 5.59 1.39 9.82
CA ALA A 118 5.80 0.75 8.53
C ALA A 118 4.49 0.62 7.75
N VAL A 119 3.41 0.17 8.39
CA VAL A 119 2.06 0.08 7.80
C VAL A 119 1.61 1.43 7.29
N LEU A 120 1.61 2.46 8.14
CA LEU A 120 1.14 3.80 7.76
C LEU A 120 1.97 4.38 6.60
N ARG A 121 3.30 4.20 6.65
CA ARG A 121 4.22 4.64 5.61
C ARG A 121 3.93 3.96 4.28
N THR A 122 3.64 2.65 4.27
CA THR A 122 3.38 1.90 3.04
C THR A 122 1.96 2.14 2.52
N SER A 123 0.97 2.32 3.39
CA SER A 123 -0.39 2.70 2.98
C SER A 123 -0.40 4.08 2.32
N GLN A 124 0.23 5.09 2.93
CA GLN A 124 0.35 6.42 2.32
C GLN A 124 1.09 6.37 0.96
N HIS A 125 2.13 5.54 0.87
CA HIS A 125 2.88 5.35 -0.37
C HIS A 125 2.02 4.74 -1.49
N GLY A 126 1.24 3.71 -1.15
CA GLY A 126 0.32 3.07 -2.07
C GLY A 126 -0.75 4.04 -2.58
N ILE A 127 -1.30 4.88 -1.69
CA ILE A 127 -2.24 5.96 -2.05
C ILE A 127 -1.60 6.94 -3.03
N TYR A 128 -0.38 7.40 -2.75
CA TYR A 128 0.36 8.32 -3.62
C TYR A 128 0.53 7.74 -5.04
N HIS A 129 0.98 6.49 -5.14
CA HIS A 129 1.18 5.85 -6.44
C HIS A 129 -0.12 5.46 -7.14
N ALA A 130 -1.22 5.19 -6.42
CA ALA A 130 -2.53 5.03 -7.02
C ALA A 130 -2.98 6.30 -7.77
N GLY A 131 -2.69 7.49 -7.22
CA GLY A 131 -2.90 8.77 -7.92
C GLY A 131 -2.05 8.90 -9.20
N GLN A 132 -0.79 8.43 -9.16
CA GLN A 132 0.05 8.38 -10.36
C GLN A 132 -0.50 7.41 -11.43
N ILE A 133 -1.00 6.24 -11.01
CA ILE A 133 -1.64 5.26 -11.90
C ILE A 133 -2.85 5.90 -12.57
N ALA A 134 -3.73 6.58 -11.81
CA ALA A 134 -4.89 7.28 -12.38
C ALA A 134 -4.49 8.34 -13.42
N LYS A 135 -3.42 9.11 -13.18
CA LYS A 135 -2.87 10.03 -14.17
C LYS A 135 -2.39 9.30 -15.43
N ILE A 136 -1.65 8.20 -15.27
CA ILE A 136 -1.12 7.43 -16.41
C ILE A 136 -2.25 6.84 -17.25
N ARG A 137 -3.31 6.29 -16.62
CA ARG A 137 -4.51 5.81 -17.32
C ARG A 137 -5.04 6.87 -18.29
N ARG A 138 -5.16 8.11 -17.82
CA ARG A 138 -5.60 9.24 -18.64
C ARG A 138 -4.64 9.55 -19.78
N MET A 139 -3.33 9.49 -19.53
CA MET A 139 -2.30 9.76 -20.55
C MET A 139 -2.27 8.71 -21.66
N ILE A 140 -2.54 7.44 -21.34
CA ILE A 140 -2.51 6.35 -22.32
C ILE A 140 -3.83 6.14 -23.06
N GLY A 141 -4.88 6.87 -22.68
CA GLY A 141 -6.22 6.74 -23.26
C GLY A 141 -6.95 5.48 -22.80
N ALA A 142 -6.64 4.97 -21.60
CA ALA A 142 -7.36 3.85 -21.02
C ALA A 142 -8.83 4.23 -20.75
N SER A 143 -9.70 3.22 -20.67
CA SER A 143 -11.10 3.41 -20.32
C SER A 143 -11.25 4.17 -18.99
N ASP A 144 -12.26 5.01 -18.90
CA ASP A 144 -12.62 5.64 -17.64
C ASP A 144 -13.08 4.56 -16.65
N LEU A 145 -12.65 4.69 -15.39
CA LEU A 145 -13.09 3.80 -14.32
C LEU A 145 -14.61 3.92 -14.15
N LEU A 146 -15.26 2.79 -13.89
CA LEU A 146 -16.67 2.78 -13.48
C LEU A 146 -16.86 3.62 -12.21
N PRO A 147 -18.05 4.17 -11.95
CA PRO A 147 -18.29 4.92 -10.72
C PRO A 147 -17.90 4.14 -9.46
N ASP A 148 -17.13 4.78 -8.56
CA ASP A 148 -16.69 4.21 -7.28
C ASP A 148 -17.85 4.21 -6.27
N SER A 149 -18.79 3.28 -6.44
CA SER A 149 -20.00 3.20 -5.60
C SER A 149 -19.72 2.90 -4.13
N GLU A 150 -18.51 2.42 -3.81
CA GLU A 150 -18.09 2.11 -2.45
C GLU A 150 -17.22 3.20 -1.82
N ASP A 151 -16.90 4.28 -2.54
CA ASP A 151 -15.94 5.30 -2.13
C ASP A 151 -14.62 4.70 -1.64
N LEU A 152 -14.04 3.81 -2.45
CA LEU A 152 -12.77 3.15 -2.16
C LEU A 152 -11.63 4.16 -2.00
N TRP A 153 -11.64 5.25 -2.76
CA TRP A 153 -10.67 6.33 -2.59
C TRP A 153 -10.81 7.02 -1.23
N GLY A 154 -12.02 7.49 -0.87
CA GLY A 154 -12.29 8.12 0.42
C GLY A 154 -11.91 7.20 1.57
N LYS A 155 -12.35 5.93 1.54
CA LYS A 155 -11.99 4.92 2.54
C LYS A 155 -10.49 4.70 2.67
N ALA A 156 -9.72 4.72 1.57
CA ALA A 156 -8.28 4.56 1.61
C ALA A 156 -7.58 5.74 2.30
N ILE A 157 -8.00 6.97 2.02
CA ILE A 157 -7.45 8.17 2.69
C ILE A 157 -7.91 8.25 4.13
N ASP A 158 -9.22 8.20 4.35
CA ASP A 158 -9.86 8.52 5.61
C ASP A 158 -9.46 7.53 6.70
N SER A 159 -9.26 6.24 6.36
CA SER A 159 -8.74 5.25 7.33
C SER A 159 -7.37 5.62 7.91
N THR A 160 -6.49 6.26 7.12
CA THR A 160 -5.21 6.76 7.63
C THR A 160 -5.39 8.05 8.44
N LEU A 161 -6.30 8.94 8.02
CA LEU A 161 -6.60 10.18 8.73
C LEU A 161 -7.28 9.93 10.08
N GLU A 162 -8.16 8.94 10.18
CA GLU A 162 -8.83 8.52 11.42
C GLU A 162 -7.80 8.12 12.48
N ILE A 163 -6.78 7.35 12.09
CA ILE A 163 -5.68 6.96 12.97
C ILE A 163 -4.93 8.19 13.47
N ILE A 164 -4.55 9.10 12.57
CA ILE A 164 -3.82 10.32 12.92
C ILE A 164 -4.65 11.19 13.86
N ARG A 165 -5.95 11.36 13.57
CA ARG A 165 -6.86 12.14 14.40
C ARG A 165 -6.95 11.58 15.82
N ALA A 166 -7.14 10.26 15.97
CA ALA A 166 -7.21 9.63 17.29
C ALA A 166 -5.95 9.89 18.13
N LEU A 167 -4.77 9.95 17.49
CA LEU A 167 -3.52 10.27 18.17
C LEU A 167 -3.39 11.75 18.61
N PHE A 168 -4.11 12.66 17.95
CA PHE A 168 -4.18 14.07 18.36
C PHE A 168 -5.21 14.29 19.46
N ASP A 169 -6.37 13.63 19.37
CA ASP A 169 -7.47 13.76 20.35
C ASP A 169 -7.10 13.13 21.72
N GLU A 170 -6.03 12.34 21.78
CA GLU A 170 -5.47 11.76 23.02
C GLU A 170 -4.38 12.60 23.71
N ARG A 171 -4.06 13.78 23.17
CA ARG A 171 -3.12 14.73 23.78
C ARG A 171 -3.85 15.84 24.54
#